data_AF-A0A3D4LMI1-F1
#
_entry.id   AF-A0A3D4LMI1-F1
#
_cell.length_a   1.000
_cell.length_b   1.000
_cell.length_c   1.000
_cell.angle_alpha   90.00
_cell.angle_beta   90.00
_cell.angle_gamma   90.00
#
_symmetry.space_group_name_H-M   'P 1'
#
loop_
_entity.id
_entity.type
_entity.pdbx_description
1 polymer ?
#
loop_
_entity_poly.entity_id
_entity_poly.type
_entity_poly.pdbx_seq_one_letter_code
_entity_poly.pdbx_strand_id
1 'polypeptide(L)'
;MKEEILTKYPSLKNVSELKEVFWLNPKMIPYEEAAPAINIDIAAIDDAEMRLKKFAPLIEKVFPETLPSHGIIESPIIEINNMK
;
A
#
# COMPACT_ATOMS: atom_id res chain seq x y z
N MET A 1 -32.48 4.94 -0.50
CA MET A 1 -31.14 4.33 -0.68
C MET A 1 -30.00 5.29 -0.31
N LYS A 2 -29.83 6.45 -0.95
CA LYS A 2 -28.77 7.43 -0.58
C LYS A 2 -28.90 7.90 0.88
N GLU A 3 -30.08 8.37 1.28
CA GLU A 3 -30.31 8.90 2.64
C GLU A 3 -30.07 7.84 3.71
N GLU A 4 -30.53 6.61 3.49
CA GLU A 4 -30.31 5.46 4.38
C GLU A 4 -28.82 5.15 4.60
N ILE A 5 -28.01 5.20 3.53
CA ILE A 5 -26.55 4.99 3.61
C ILE A 5 -25.89 6.11 4.42
N LEU A 6 -26.29 7.37 4.21
CA LEU A 6 -25.73 8.52 4.92
C LEU A 6 -26.13 8.55 6.41
N THR A 7 -27.33 8.04 6.75
CA THR A 7 -27.75 7.83 8.13
C THR A 7 -26.97 6.70 8.79
N LYS A 8 -26.77 5.59 8.08
CA LYS A 8 -26.06 4.41 8.59
C LYS A 8 -24.55 4.66 8.75
N TYR A 9 -23.96 5.49 7.89
CA TYR A 9 -22.54 5.80 7.90
C TYR A 9 -22.32 7.32 7.89
N PRO A 10 -22.35 7.98 9.07
CA PRO A 10 -22.22 9.43 9.17
C PRO A 10 -20.93 10.01 8.58
N SER A 11 -19.84 9.26 8.58
CA SER A 11 -18.59 9.67 7.93
C SER A 11 -18.77 9.91 6.42
N LEU A 12 -19.63 9.12 5.76
CA LEU A 12 -19.94 9.30 4.34
C LEU A 12 -20.72 10.58 4.05
N LYS A 13 -21.45 11.12 5.04
CA LYS A 13 -22.08 12.44 4.90
C LYS A 13 -21.01 13.52 4.77
N ASN A 14 -20.02 13.53 5.65
CA ASN A 14 -18.90 14.48 5.60
C ASN A 14 -18.11 14.34 4.29
N VAL A 15 -17.86 13.11 3.83
CA VAL A 15 -17.23 12.85 2.51
C VAL A 15 -18.09 13.42 1.38
N SER A 16 -19.41 13.23 1.41
CA SER A 16 -20.32 13.75 0.38
C SER A 16 -20.40 15.28 0.34
N GLU A 17 -20.03 15.93 1.43
CA GLU A 17 -19.95 17.38 1.58
C GLU A 17 -18.54 17.93 1.31
N LEU A 18 -17.62 17.07 0.83
CA LEU A 18 -16.21 17.41 0.54
C LEU A 18 -15.44 17.94 1.75
N LYS A 19 -15.82 17.50 2.96
CA LYS A 19 -15.10 17.81 4.19
C LYS A 19 -13.96 16.81 4.40
N GLU A 20 -12.88 17.27 5.01
CA GLU A 20 -11.83 16.38 5.49
C GLU A 20 -12.42 15.37 6.49
N VAL A 21 -12.07 14.10 6.30
CA VAL A 21 -12.56 13.00 7.14
C VAL A 21 -11.39 12.11 7.49
N PHE A 22 -11.22 11.90 8.79
CA PHE A 22 -10.38 10.84 9.32
C PHE A 22 -11.24 9.62 9.66
N TRP A 23 -10.93 8.47 9.07
CA TRP A 23 -11.63 7.22 9.31
C TRP A 23 -10.68 6.19 9.90
N LEU A 24 -10.93 5.80 11.14
CA LEU A 24 -10.26 4.66 11.76
C LEU A 24 -11.08 3.40 11.47
N ASN A 25 -10.41 2.34 11.02
CA ASN A 25 -11.06 1.06 10.74
C ASN A 25 -11.58 0.44 12.06
N PRO A 26 -12.90 0.37 12.29
CA PRO A 26 -13.45 -0.20 13.52
C PRO A 26 -13.32 -1.74 13.57
N LYS A 27 -12.87 -2.37 12.47
CA LYS A 27 -12.66 -3.81 12.33
C LYS A 27 -11.17 -4.17 12.24
N MET A 28 -10.29 -3.31 12.76
CA MET A 28 -8.89 -3.64 12.87
C MET A 28 -8.73 -4.82 13.83
N ILE A 29 -8.03 -5.87 13.38
CA ILE A 29 -7.77 -7.09 14.14
C ILE A 29 -6.27 -7.42 14.08
N PRO A 30 -5.73 -8.21 15.03
CA PRO A 30 -4.36 -8.72 14.98
C PRO A 30 -4.07 -9.53 13.71
N TYR A 31 -2.79 -9.60 13.33
CA TYR A 31 -2.38 -10.34 12.13
C TYR A 31 -2.74 -11.82 12.23
N GLU A 32 -2.57 -12.43 13.39
CA GLU A 32 -2.82 -13.85 13.63
C GLU A 32 -4.30 -14.22 13.39
N GLU A 33 -5.21 -13.29 13.63
CA GLU A 33 -6.64 -13.44 13.34
C GLU A 33 -6.97 -13.17 11.86
N ALA A 34 -6.24 -12.25 11.22
CA ALA A 34 -6.45 -11.89 9.81
C ALA A 34 -5.82 -12.90 8.83
N ALA A 35 -4.68 -13.50 9.19
CA ALA A 35 -3.86 -14.34 8.34
C ALA A 35 -4.63 -15.50 7.68
N PRO A 36 -5.52 -16.23 8.38
CA PRO A 36 -6.30 -17.30 7.76
C PRO A 36 -7.25 -16.84 6.65
N ALA A 37 -7.65 -15.56 6.65
CA ALA A 37 -8.49 -14.96 5.61
C ALA A 37 -7.69 -14.36 4.44
N ILE A 38 -6.36 -14.27 4.58
CA ILE A 38 -5.47 -13.75 3.54
C ILE A 38 -5.00 -14.93 2.67
N ASN A 39 -5.28 -14.86 1.37
CA ASN A 39 -4.89 -15.91 0.41
C ASN A 39 -3.49 -15.68 -0.19
N ILE A 40 -2.53 -15.26 0.66
CA ILE A 40 -1.13 -15.00 0.30
C ILE A 40 -0.27 -15.51 1.45
N ASP A 41 0.74 -16.32 1.13
CA ASP A 41 1.74 -16.78 2.08
C ASP A 41 3.10 -16.11 1.84
N ILE A 42 4.06 -16.39 2.72
CA ILE A 42 5.42 -15.85 2.64
C ILE A 42 6.13 -16.35 1.37
N ALA A 43 5.88 -17.58 0.93
CA ALA A 43 6.51 -18.13 -0.26
C ALA A 43 6.12 -17.34 -1.53
N ALA A 44 4.86 -16.90 -1.64
CA ALA A 44 4.41 -16.03 -2.73
C ALA A 44 5.09 -14.64 -2.70
N ILE A 45 5.38 -14.11 -1.50
CA ILE A 45 6.12 -12.86 -1.32
C ILE A 45 7.57 -13.02 -1.76
N ASP A 46 8.24 -14.08 -1.31
CA ASP A 46 9.64 -14.38 -1.65
C ASP A 46 9.81 -14.63 -3.16
N ASP A 47 8.88 -15.36 -3.79
CA ASP A 47 8.86 -15.59 -5.23
C ASP A 47 8.69 -14.29 -6.03
N ALA A 48 7.86 -13.36 -5.55
CA ALA A 48 7.74 -12.05 -6.17
C ALA A 48 9.04 -11.23 -6.06
N GLU A 49 9.69 -11.24 -4.90
CA GLU A 49 10.98 -10.58 -4.67
C GLU A 49 12.07 -11.15 -5.59
N MET A 50 12.17 -12.49 -5.67
CA MET A 50 13.12 -13.17 -6.55
C MET A 50 12.89 -12.85 -8.02
N ARG A 51 11.63 -12.75 -8.47
CA ARG A 51 11.33 -12.31 -9.84
C ARG A 51 11.86 -10.91 -10.10
N LEU A 52 11.61 -9.95 -9.23
CA LEU A 52 12.12 -8.59 -9.41
C LEU A 52 13.65 -8.56 -9.49
N LYS A 53 14.32 -9.28 -8.58
CA LYS A 53 15.79 -9.45 -8.60
C LYS A 53 16.29 -10.06 -9.92
N LYS A 54 15.61 -11.10 -10.41
CA LYS A 54 15.94 -11.75 -11.69
C LYS A 54 15.83 -10.79 -12.88
N PHE A 55 14.85 -9.89 -12.87
CA PHE A 55 14.62 -8.93 -13.95
C PHE A 55 15.44 -7.64 -13.83
N ALA A 56 16.10 -7.39 -12.70
CA ALA A 56 16.90 -6.18 -12.49
C ALA A 56 17.90 -5.89 -13.63
N PRO A 57 18.68 -6.86 -14.16
CA PRO A 57 19.59 -6.59 -15.28
C PRO A 57 18.87 -6.17 -16.58
N LEU A 58 17.64 -6.67 -16.80
CA LEU A 58 16.83 -6.24 -17.94
C LEU A 58 16.31 -4.83 -17.71
N ILE A 59 15.80 -4.54 -16.52
CA ILE A 59 15.26 -3.24 -16.12
C ILE A 59 16.33 -2.16 -16.26
N GLU A 60 17.55 -2.40 -15.75
CA GLU A 60 18.71 -1.51 -15.87
C GLU A 60 18.99 -1.15 -17.34
N LYS A 61 18.89 -2.13 -18.24
CA LYS A 61 19.17 -1.94 -19.66
C LYS A 61 18.08 -1.17 -20.40
N VAL A 62 16.81 -1.39 -20.05
CA VAL A 62 15.67 -0.83 -20.80
C VAL A 62 15.12 0.47 -20.19
N PHE A 63 15.45 0.76 -18.92
CA PHE A 63 15.07 1.99 -18.21
C PHE A 63 16.32 2.71 -17.70
N PRO A 64 16.86 3.70 -18.45
CA PRO A 64 18.07 4.43 -18.09
C PRO A 64 18.03 5.09 -16.70
N GLU A 65 16.83 5.49 -16.23
CA GLU A 65 16.63 6.05 -14.90
C GLU A 65 16.97 5.07 -13.76
N THR A 66 17.04 3.77 -14.05
CA THR A 66 17.36 2.71 -13.08
C THR A 66 18.84 2.30 -13.08
N LEU A 67 19.70 2.91 -13.91
CA LEU A 67 21.15 2.68 -13.86
C LEU A 67 21.73 2.89 -12.46
N PRO A 68 21.40 3.98 -11.74
CA PRO A 68 21.96 4.21 -10.40
C PRO A 68 21.60 3.13 -9.38
N SER A 69 20.52 2.39 -9.61
CA SER A 69 20.03 1.32 -8.74
C SER A 69 20.23 -0.08 -9.31
N HIS A 70 20.97 -0.22 -10.43
CA HIS A 70 21.17 -1.49 -11.12
C HIS A 70 19.86 -2.24 -11.45
N GLY A 71 18.85 -1.49 -11.86
CA GLY A 71 17.52 -2.04 -12.19
C GLY A 71 16.70 -2.48 -10.99
N ILE A 72 17.16 -2.24 -9.75
CA ILE A 72 16.35 -2.40 -8.54
C ILE A 72 15.38 -1.21 -8.44
N ILE A 73 14.09 -1.51 -8.33
CA ILE A 73 13.02 -0.52 -8.25
C ILE A 73 12.68 -0.31 -6.77
N GLU A 74 13.36 0.63 -6.13
CA GLU A 74 13.11 1.00 -4.73
C GLU A 74 13.22 2.49 -4.50
N SER A 75 12.52 2.99 -3.48
CA SER A 75 12.60 4.39 -3.05
C SER A 75 13.53 4.54 -1.84
N PRO A 76 14.41 5.55 -1.80
CA PRO A 76 15.24 5.78 -0.63
C PRO A 76 14.37 6.20 0.57
N ILE A 77 14.66 5.65 1.74
CA ILE A 77 14.07 6.10 3.01
C ILE A 77 14.94 7.24 3.54
N ILE A 78 14.35 8.42 3.70
CA ILE A 78 15.03 9.62 4.20
C ILE A 78 14.35 10.14 5.46
N GLU A 79 15.16 10.62 6.40
CA GLU A 79 14.67 11.28 7.61
C GLU A 79 14.23 12.71 7.31
N ILE A 80 13.08 13.13 7.85
CA ILE A 80 12.48 14.45 7.62
C ILE A 80 12.41 15.28 8.91
N ASN A 81 13.57 15.54 9.53
CA ASN A 81 13.72 16.21 10.83
C ASN A 81 13.03 17.58 10.97
N ASN A 82 12.78 18.28 9.85
CA ASN A 82 12.16 19.61 9.84
C ASN A 82 10.64 19.60 9.59
N MET A 83 10.04 18.42 9.37
CA MET A 83 8.60 18.25 9.22
C MET A 83 8.05 17.76 10.56
N LYS A 84 7.28 18.62 11.25
CA LYS A 84 6.54 18.27 12.47
C LYS A 84 5.09 17.97 12.14
#